data_AF-A0AAE2D186-F1
#
_entry.id   AF-A0AAE2D186-F1
#
_cell.length_a   1.000
_cell.length_b   1.000
_cell.length_c   1.000
_cell.angle_alpha   90.00
_cell.angle_beta   90.00
_cell.angle_gamma   90.00
#
_symmetry.space_group_name_H-M   'P 1'
#
loop_
_entity.id
_entity.type
_entity.pdbx_description
1 polymer ?
#
loop_
_entity_poly.entity_id
_entity_poly.type
_entity_poly.pdbx_seq_one_letter_code
_entity_poly.pdbx_strand_id
1 'polypeptide(L)'
;MAGVTGVKSILSRLTLAFFTDSGWWDVDYSLAEPWSYGKGLGCSFVMESCYAYMMRMKQAGRSMQPYCEEPNTLMCYHKKAFGICAIGQFQQYLPPQEQYFKGAPNKGGTGSLIDHCPVIQPMPTFFNEQLMTYCDHHFNIPIAKKGNMFAQDFGNSSVCIVHKGAWKAQMNGRQTNDARVKATCHQISCSGGLQVIINGKPFPCNSGVAKIHTNQIQGEILCPNPNEVCRNKRK
;
A
#
# COMPACT_ATOMS: atom_id res chain seq x y z
N MET A 1 9.14 -17.01 0.58
CA MET A 1 8.49 -17.48 1.82
C MET A 1 8.78 -16.47 2.92
N ALA A 2 7.76 -15.78 3.45
CA ALA A 2 7.93 -14.85 4.57
C ALA A 2 7.50 -15.52 5.88
N GLY A 3 8.10 -15.13 7.01
CA GLY A 3 7.82 -15.72 8.33
C GLY A 3 6.51 -15.27 9.00
N VAL A 4 5.58 -14.65 8.25
CA VAL A 4 4.34 -14.09 8.78
C VAL A 4 3.15 -14.70 8.03
N THR A 5 2.13 -15.13 8.77
CA THR A 5 0.85 -15.62 8.22
C THR A 5 -0.21 -14.50 8.25
N GLY A 6 -1.31 -14.66 7.52
CA GLY A 6 -2.41 -13.67 7.51
C GLY A 6 -2.17 -12.44 6.63
N VAL A 7 -1.02 -12.36 5.96
CA VAL A 7 -0.76 -11.41 4.86
C VAL A 7 -0.83 -12.14 3.52
N LYS A 8 -1.09 -11.41 2.43
CA LYS A 8 -1.10 -11.99 1.08
C LYS A 8 0.28 -12.59 0.79
N SER A 9 0.35 -13.91 0.82
CA SER A 9 1.53 -14.67 0.43
C SER A 9 1.56 -14.79 -1.08
N ILE A 10 2.75 -14.73 -1.66
CA ILE A 10 2.93 -14.93 -3.10
C ILE A 10 4.06 -15.91 -3.38
N LEU A 11 3.93 -16.67 -4.45
CA LEU A 11 5.00 -17.52 -4.97
C LEU A 11 5.93 -16.68 -5.85
N SER A 12 6.89 -15.98 -5.23
CA SER A 12 7.80 -15.10 -5.95
C SER A 12 8.96 -15.84 -6.64
N ARG A 13 9.59 -15.19 -7.63
CA ARG A 13 10.84 -15.67 -8.26
C ARG A 13 11.96 -15.96 -7.24
N LEU A 14 12.00 -15.26 -6.10
CA LEU A 14 12.96 -15.54 -5.03
C LEU A 14 12.72 -16.91 -4.38
N THR A 15 11.45 -17.27 -4.18
CA THR A 15 11.10 -18.58 -3.62
C THR A 15 11.38 -19.70 -4.62
N LEU A 16 11.08 -19.47 -5.90
CA LEU A 16 11.37 -20.41 -6.98
C LEU A 16 12.89 -20.62 -7.19
N ALA A 17 13.69 -19.56 -7.05
CA ALA A 17 15.15 -19.66 -7.09
C ALA A 17 15.70 -20.58 -6.00
N PHE A 18 15.21 -20.44 -4.76
CA PHE A 18 15.57 -21.36 -3.69
C PHE A 18 15.29 -22.83 -4.04
N PHE A 19 14.14 -23.15 -4.65
CA PHE A 19 13.82 -24.51 -5.08
C PHE A 19 14.66 -25.00 -6.27
N THR A 20 15.09 -24.10 -7.14
CA THR A 20 16.03 -24.43 -8.22
C THR A 20 17.39 -24.80 -7.63
N ASP A 21 17.90 -23.96 -6.72
CA ASP A 21 19.22 -24.12 -6.11
C ASP A 21 19.30 -25.31 -5.15
N SER A 22 18.16 -25.78 -4.62
CA SER A 22 18.13 -26.99 -3.79
C SER A 22 18.38 -28.27 -4.60
N GLY A 23 18.25 -28.23 -5.94
CA GLY A 23 18.45 -29.38 -6.82
C GLY A 23 17.38 -30.48 -6.71
N TRP A 24 16.29 -30.24 -5.97
CA TRP A 24 15.21 -31.21 -5.77
C TRP A 24 14.08 -31.08 -6.79
N TRP A 25 13.98 -29.94 -7.47
CA TRP A 25 12.84 -29.58 -8.30
C TRP A 25 13.31 -29.03 -9.66
N ASP A 26 12.60 -29.40 -10.71
CA ASP A 26 12.60 -28.64 -11.97
C ASP A 26 11.52 -27.56 -11.88
N VAL A 27 11.93 -26.29 -11.92
CA VAL A 27 11.10 -25.16 -11.50
C VAL A 27 10.63 -24.34 -12.69
N ASP A 28 9.32 -24.29 -12.90
CA ASP A 28 8.73 -23.37 -13.88
C ASP A 28 8.56 -21.96 -13.30
N TYR A 29 9.44 -21.05 -13.73
CA TYR A 29 9.40 -19.64 -13.35
C TYR A 29 8.22 -18.86 -13.95
N SER A 30 7.48 -19.42 -14.91
CA SER A 30 6.29 -18.78 -15.50
C SER A 30 5.16 -18.61 -14.47
N LEU A 31 5.15 -19.46 -13.44
CA LEU A 31 4.19 -19.42 -12.33
C LEU A 31 4.53 -18.35 -11.28
N ALA A 32 5.64 -17.63 -11.43
CA ALA A 32 6.08 -16.65 -10.46
C ALA A 32 5.14 -15.45 -10.40
N GLU A 33 4.64 -15.17 -9.20
CA GLU A 33 3.84 -14.00 -8.93
C GLU A 33 4.69 -12.73 -8.75
N PRO A 34 4.17 -11.54 -9.12
CA PRO A 34 4.90 -10.29 -8.96
C PRO A 34 5.15 -9.91 -7.49
N TRP A 35 6.41 -9.94 -7.06
CA TRP A 35 6.86 -9.40 -5.76
C TRP A 35 7.19 -7.92 -5.86
N SER A 36 6.53 -7.08 -5.06
CA SER A 36 6.73 -5.62 -5.09
C SER A 36 7.64 -5.09 -3.98
N TYR A 37 7.74 -5.80 -2.84
CA TYR A 37 8.55 -5.36 -1.71
C TYR A 37 10.04 -5.35 -2.10
N GLY A 38 10.71 -4.20 -1.95
CA GLY A 38 12.12 -4.04 -2.35
C GLY A 38 12.38 -3.95 -3.86
N LYS A 39 11.38 -4.13 -4.73
CA LYS A 39 11.60 -4.19 -6.18
C LYS A 39 12.08 -2.83 -6.72
N GLY A 40 13.29 -2.82 -7.27
CA GLY A 40 13.88 -1.62 -7.89
C GLY A 40 14.32 -0.55 -6.90
N LEU A 41 14.38 -0.87 -5.60
CA LEU A 41 14.80 0.10 -4.56
C LEU A 41 16.33 0.21 -4.41
N GLY A 42 17.08 -0.69 -5.04
CA GLY A 42 18.54 -0.64 -5.14
C GLY A 42 19.28 -1.12 -3.88
N CYS A 43 20.62 -1.02 -3.91
CA CYS A 43 21.48 -1.58 -2.86
C CYS A 43 21.25 -0.90 -1.51
N SER A 44 21.00 0.40 -1.47
CA SER A 44 20.74 1.12 -0.21
C SER A 44 19.55 0.59 0.57
N PHE A 45 18.53 0.05 -0.10
CA PHE A 45 17.40 -0.57 0.59
C PHE A 45 17.78 -1.84 1.34
N VAL A 46 18.77 -2.60 0.82
CA VAL A 46 19.18 -3.90 1.37
C VAL A 46 20.35 -3.76 2.34
N MET A 47 21.24 -2.80 2.08
CA MET A 47 22.53 -2.68 2.77
C MET A 47 22.52 -1.63 3.89
N GLU A 48 21.63 -0.62 3.82
CA GLU A 48 21.51 0.41 4.85
C GLU A 48 20.33 0.10 5.78
N SER A 49 20.28 0.75 6.95
CA SER A 49 19.09 0.64 7.81
C SER A 49 17.86 1.26 7.14
N CYS A 50 16.66 0.79 7.50
CA CYS A 50 15.42 1.36 6.96
C CYS A 50 15.31 2.86 7.22
N TYR A 51 15.82 3.36 8.36
CA TYR A 51 15.88 4.79 8.63
C TYR A 51 16.80 5.55 7.66
N ALA A 52 18.00 5.04 7.42
CA ALA A 52 18.94 5.65 6.46
C ALA A 52 18.32 5.71 5.05
N TYR A 53 17.70 4.62 4.62
CA TYR A 53 16.96 4.57 3.36
C TYR A 53 15.82 5.60 3.31
N MET A 54 14.99 5.68 4.36
CA MET A 54 13.88 6.64 4.44
C MET A 54 14.37 8.09 4.34
N MET A 55 15.42 8.43 5.10
CA MET A 55 16.01 9.76 5.08
C MET A 55 16.54 10.12 3.70
N ARG A 56 17.21 9.18 3.02
CA ARG A 56 17.69 9.37 1.65
C ARG A 56 16.55 9.58 0.66
N MET A 57 15.48 8.80 0.74
CA MET A 57 14.32 8.96 -0.13
C MET A 57 13.61 10.29 0.11
N LYS A 58 13.46 10.68 1.37
CA LYS A 58 12.88 11.98 1.77
C LYS A 58 13.67 13.16 1.22
N GLN A 59 15.00 13.14 1.36
CA GLN A 59 15.89 14.17 0.79
C GLN A 59 15.79 14.25 -0.74
N ALA A 60 15.60 13.11 -1.41
CA ALA A 60 15.43 13.04 -2.85
C ALA A 60 14.00 13.37 -3.34
N GLY A 61 13.06 13.67 -2.44
CA GLY A 61 11.64 13.87 -2.78
C GLY A 61 10.97 12.61 -3.35
N ARG A 62 11.49 11.42 -3.02
CA ARG A 62 11.00 10.11 -3.48
C ARG A 62 10.15 9.44 -2.41
N SER A 63 9.37 8.45 -2.83
CA SER A 63 8.59 7.64 -1.89
C SER A 63 9.49 6.84 -0.96
N MET A 64 9.17 6.86 0.32
CA MET A 64 9.83 6.04 1.35
C MET A 64 9.27 4.61 1.45
N GLN A 65 8.27 4.26 0.61
CA GLN A 65 7.70 2.92 0.60
C GLN A 65 8.81 1.86 0.43
N PRO A 66 8.71 0.72 1.15
CA PRO A 66 7.56 0.26 1.94
C PRO A 66 7.45 0.84 3.37
N TYR A 67 8.36 1.73 3.76
CA TYR A 67 8.39 2.31 5.10
C TYR A 67 7.55 3.58 5.24
N CYS A 68 7.33 4.01 6.48
CA CYS A 68 6.51 5.17 6.84
C CYS A 68 6.97 5.81 8.16
N GLU A 69 6.58 7.06 8.41
CA GLU A 69 6.97 7.83 9.61
C GLU A 69 5.79 8.24 10.50
N GLU A 70 4.58 8.29 9.93
CA GLU A 70 3.40 8.83 10.61
C GLU A 70 2.54 7.69 11.17
N PRO A 71 2.56 7.45 12.49
CA PRO A 71 1.87 6.31 13.10
C PRO A 71 0.37 6.36 12.81
N ASN A 72 -0.23 5.18 12.63
CA ASN A 72 -1.67 5.02 12.44
C ASN A 72 -2.27 5.70 11.19
N THR A 73 -1.43 6.19 10.27
CA THR A 73 -1.90 6.72 8.98
C THR A 73 -2.06 5.60 7.97
N LEU A 74 -3.07 5.73 7.12
CA LEU A 74 -3.41 4.79 6.06
C LEU A 74 -2.79 5.26 4.77
N MET A 75 -1.79 4.53 4.32
CA MET A 75 -0.95 4.91 3.18
C MET A 75 -0.91 3.76 2.20
N CYS A 76 -0.64 4.07 0.93
CA CYS A 76 -0.45 3.03 -0.06
C CYS A 76 0.75 2.13 0.28
N TYR A 77 0.50 0.82 0.30
CA TYR A 77 1.51 -0.22 0.34
C TYR A 77 1.65 -0.76 -1.08
N HIS A 78 2.59 -0.17 -1.82
CA HIS A 78 2.67 -0.27 -3.27
C HIS A 78 1.35 0.16 -3.94
N LYS A 79 1.09 -0.30 -5.17
CA LYS A 79 -0.12 0.06 -5.94
C LYS A 79 -1.29 -0.88 -5.67
N LYS A 80 -1.10 -1.94 -4.90
CA LYS A 80 -2.06 -3.05 -4.81
C LYS A 80 -2.67 -3.22 -3.42
N ALA A 81 -2.25 -2.43 -2.45
CA ALA A 81 -2.88 -2.36 -1.16
C ALA A 81 -2.68 -0.96 -0.56
N PHE A 82 -3.46 -0.64 0.46
CA PHE A 82 -3.07 0.34 1.47
C PHE A 82 -2.88 -0.38 2.81
N GLY A 83 -2.32 0.30 3.78
CA GLY A 83 -2.08 -0.26 5.10
C GLY A 83 -1.84 0.82 6.13
N ILE A 84 -1.82 0.41 7.39
CA ILE A 84 -1.51 1.30 8.51
C ILE A 84 0.00 1.42 8.66
N CYS A 85 0.49 2.61 8.98
CA CYS A 85 1.86 2.76 9.42
C CYS A 85 2.02 2.18 10.83
N ALA A 86 2.56 0.96 10.90
CA ALA A 86 2.59 0.13 12.10
C ALA A 86 3.77 0.49 13.02
N ILE A 87 3.70 1.67 13.64
CA ILE A 87 4.69 2.16 14.61
C ILE A 87 4.12 2.04 16.02
N GLY A 88 4.90 1.45 16.92
CA GLY A 88 4.55 1.27 18.32
C GLY A 88 5.57 1.86 19.28
N GLN A 89 5.18 1.91 20.55
CA GLN A 89 6.04 2.23 21.68
C GLN A 89 6.23 0.97 22.53
N PHE A 90 7.48 0.61 22.79
CA PHE A 90 7.87 -0.55 23.58
C PHE A 90 8.10 -0.15 25.05
N GLN A 91 7.87 -1.10 25.95
CA GLN A 91 8.13 -0.92 27.38
C GLN A 91 9.62 -0.81 27.68
N GLN A 92 10.44 -1.55 26.93
CA GLN A 92 11.89 -1.54 27.02
C GLN A 92 12.50 -0.88 25.79
N TYR A 93 13.78 -0.50 25.90
CA TYR A 93 14.53 0.00 24.76
C TYR A 93 14.74 -1.13 23.74
N LEU A 94 14.61 -0.78 22.47
CA LEU A 94 14.96 -1.69 21.38
C LEU A 94 16.48 -1.91 21.37
N PRO A 95 16.97 -3.03 20.82
CA PRO A 95 18.39 -3.22 20.56
C PRO A 95 18.98 -2.03 19.79
N PRO A 96 20.23 -1.60 20.05
CA PRO A 96 20.79 -0.41 19.40
C PRO A 96 20.68 -0.39 17.88
N GLN A 97 20.82 -1.53 17.22
CA GLN A 97 20.71 -1.68 15.77
C GLN A 97 19.28 -1.49 15.22
N GLU A 98 18.26 -1.51 16.06
CA GLU A 98 16.84 -1.36 15.73
C GLU A 98 16.24 -0.02 16.22
N GLN A 99 17.08 0.85 16.79
CA GLN A 99 16.67 2.17 17.27
C GLN A 99 16.67 3.20 16.14
N TYR A 100 15.59 3.23 15.36
CA TYR A 100 15.48 4.12 14.18
C TYR A 100 15.01 5.54 14.48
N PHE A 101 14.33 5.76 15.60
CA PHE A 101 13.71 7.04 15.93
C PHE A 101 14.61 7.86 16.88
N LYS A 102 15.16 8.97 16.37
CA LYS A 102 16.04 9.86 17.14
C LYS A 102 15.37 10.31 18.44
N GLY A 103 16.03 10.08 19.57
CA GLY A 103 15.55 10.46 20.91
C GLY A 103 14.42 9.58 21.45
N ALA A 104 14.03 8.51 20.75
CA ALA A 104 12.97 7.59 21.16
C ALA A 104 13.45 6.12 21.01
N PRO A 105 14.37 5.66 21.88
CA PRO A 105 15.02 4.34 21.76
C PRO A 105 14.06 3.15 21.95
N ASN A 106 12.85 3.39 22.45
CA ASN A 106 11.77 2.42 22.58
C ASN A 106 10.64 2.63 21.57
N LYS A 107 10.90 3.31 20.45
CA LYS A 107 9.95 3.48 19.36
C LYS A 107 10.45 2.79 18.11
N GLY A 108 9.58 2.03 17.45
CA GLY A 108 9.92 1.23 16.28
C GLY A 108 8.68 0.73 15.55
N GLY A 109 8.88 0.06 14.43
CA GLY A 109 7.87 -0.78 13.80
C GLY A 109 7.48 -1.93 14.73
N THR A 110 6.23 -2.39 14.70
CA THR A 110 5.72 -3.38 15.65
C THR A 110 6.16 -4.83 15.36
N GLY A 111 6.72 -5.11 14.18
CA GLY A 111 7.15 -6.45 13.78
C GLY A 111 8.62 -6.72 14.09
N SER A 112 8.92 -7.79 14.82
CA SER A 112 10.30 -8.22 15.08
C SER A 112 10.97 -8.85 13.84
N LEU A 113 10.21 -9.51 12.97
CA LEU A 113 10.72 -10.15 11.74
C LEU A 113 11.12 -9.18 10.62
N ILE A 114 11.01 -7.88 10.87
CA ILE A 114 11.40 -6.79 9.98
C ILE A 114 12.38 -5.85 10.70
N ASP A 115 13.09 -6.38 11.70
CA ASP A 115 14.05 -5.66 12.53
C ASP A 115 13.46 -4.39 13.15
N HIS A 116 12.17 -4.42 13.53
CA HIS A 116 11.39 -3.28 14.00
C HIS A 116 11.41 -2.06 13.05
N CYS A 117 11.56 -2.26 11.74
CA CYS A 117 11.42 -1.19 10.76
C CYS A 117 9.95 -0.73 10.63
N PRO A 118 9.68 0.57 10.48
CA PRO A 118 8.32 1.09 10.42
C PRO A 118 7.72 0.88 9.02
N VAL A 119 7.16 -0.31 8.78
CA VAL A 119 6.54 -0.66 7.51
C VAL A 119 5.05 -0.32 7.46
N ILE A 120 4.56 -0.04 6.25
CA ILE A 120 3.13 0.05 5.99
C ILE A 120 2.56 -1.37 5.97
N GLN A 121 1.61 -1.65 6.84
CA GLN A 121 1.05 -2.99 7.03
C GLN A 121 -0.40 -3.05 6.52
N PRO A 122 -0.68 -3.80 5.44
CA PRO A 122 -2.04 -4.11 5.03
C PRO A 122 -2.83 -4.81 6.14
N MET A 123 -4.13 -4.53 6.22
CA MET A 123 -4.99 -4.97 7.32
C MET A 123 -6.13 -5.86 6.79
N PRO A 124 -6.59 -6.85 7.59
CA PRO A 124 -7.70 -7.71 7.23
C PRO A 124 -9.07 -7.02 7.35
N THR A 125 -9.14 -5.94 8.13
CA THR A 125 -10.32 -5.08 8.28
C THR A 125 -9.87 -3.63 8.30
N PHE A 126 -10.79 -2.71 8.04
CA PHE A 126 -10.50 -1.28 7.98
C PHE A 126 -11.60 -0.49 8.70
N PHE A 127 -11.25 0.17 9.81
CA PHE A 127 -12.24 0.72 10.75
C PHE A 127 -13.33 -0.31 11.09
N ASN A 128 -14.59 0.01 10.81
CA ASN A 128 -15.75 -0.86 11.00
C ASN A 128 -16.21 -1.52 9.68
N GLU A 129 -15.37 -1.47 8.64
CA GLU A 129 -15.62 -2.15 7.37
C GLU A 129 -14.92 -3.52 7.34
N GLN A 130 -15.67 -4.54 6.99
CA GLN A 130 -15.16 -5.90 6.76
C GLN A 130 -14.50 -6.02 5.38
N LEU A 131 -13.61 -5.07 5.07
CA LEU A 131 -12.84 -5.01 3.82
C LEU A 131 -11.37 -5.16 4.14
N MET A 132 -10.71 -6.10 3.45
CA MET A 132 -9.25 -6.17 3.47
C MET A 132 -8.66 -4.98 2.71
N THR A 133 -7.47 -4.51 3.08
CA THR A 133 -6.89 -3.34 2.42
C THR A 133 -6.11 -3.67 1.13
N TYR A 134 -6.18 -4.92 0.65
CA TYR A 134 -5.68 -5.33 -0.67
C TYR A 134 -6.70 -4.98 -1.74
N CYS A 135 -6.31 -4.15 -2.71
CA CYS A 135 -7.21 -3.60 -3.73
C CYS A 135 -7.70 -4.66 -4.74
N ASP A 136 -7.00 -5.78 -4.87
CA ASP A 136 -7.38 -6.89 -5.75
C ASP A 136 -8.04 -8.07 -5.01
N HIS A 137 -8.41 -7.89 -3.73
CA HIS A 137 -8.97 -8.97 -2.92
C HIS A 137 -10.39 -9.32 -3.36
N HIS A 138 -10.59 -10.55 -3.84
CA HIS A 138 -11.85 -10.96 -4.46
C HIS A 138 -13.04 -10.98 -3.48
N PHE A 139 -12.82 -11.29 -2.20
CA PHE A 139 -13.89 -11.27 -1.19
C PHE A 139 -14.41 -9.85 -0.90
N ASN A 140 -13.63 -8.82 -1.21
CA ASN A 140 -14.08 -7.43 -1.05
C ASN A 140 -15.07 -7.01 -2.14
N ILE A 141 -15.05 -7.64 -3.32
CA ILE A 141 -15.88 -7.24 -4.47
C ILE A 141 -17.38 -7.28 -4.15
N PRO A 142 -17.97 -8.39 -3.64
CA PRO A 142 -19.40 -8.41 -3.33
C PRO A 142 -19.78 -7.47 -2.18
N ILE A 143 -18.86 -7.19 -1.25
CA ILE A 143 -19.08 -6.27 -0.13
C ILE A 143 -19.10 -4.84 -0.64
N ALA A 144 -18.10 -4.44 -1.43
CA ALA A 144 -17.98 -3.10 -1.98
C ALA A 144 -19.14 -2.75 -2.92
N LYS A 145 -19.69 -3.72 -3.67
CA LYS A 145 -20.89 -3.53 -4.50
C LYS A 145 -22.14 -3.15 -3.72
N LYS A 146 -22.23 -3.48 -2.43
CA LYS A 146 -23.33 -3.03 -1.55
C LYS A 146 -23.14 -1.59 -1.05
N GLY A 147 -22.00 -0.98 -1.34
CA GLY A 147 -21.59 0.32 -0.83
C GLY A 147 -20.68 0.21 0.39
N ASN A 148 -19.75 1.14 0.51
CA ASN A 148 -18.83 1.32 1.63
C ASN A 148 -18.58 2.82 1.82
N MET A 149 -18.15 3.24 3.01
CA MET A 149 -18.02 4.64 3.42
C MET A 149 -17.16 5.46 2.47
N PHE A 150 -16.08 4.88 1.93
CA PHE A 150 -15.09 5.60 1.15
C PHE A 150 -15.19 5.37 -0.37
N ALA A 151 -16.34 4.87 -0.86
CA ALA A 151 -16.58 4.57 -2.27
C ALA A 151 -15.46 3.74 -2.92
N GLN A 152 -14.91 2.80 -2.17
CA GLN A 152 -13.82 1.94 -2.59
C GLN A 152 -14.32 0.87 -3.55
N ASP A 153 -13.48 0.54 -4.53
CA ASP A 153 -13.73 -0.54 -5.49
C ASP A 153 -12.56 -1.51 -5.50
N PHE A 154 -12.87 -2.80 -5.68
CA PHE A 154 -11.89 -3.88 -5.64
C PHE A 154 -11.91 -4.73 -6.91
N GLY A 155 -10.77 -5.35 -7.22
CA GLY A 155 -10.59 -6.22 -8.37
C GLY A 155 -9.28 -5.97 -9.12
N ASN A 156 -9.09 -6.64 -10.25
CA ASN A 156 -7.83 -6.59 -10.99
C ASN A 156 -7.46 -5.19 -11.49
N SER A 157 -8.46 -4.38 -11.84
CA SER A 157 -8.31 -2.98 -12.26
C SER A 157 -8.24 -1.99 -11.10
N SER A 158 -8.37 -2.45 -9.86
CA SER A 158 -8.23 -1.59 -8.69
C SER A 158 -6.78 -1.44 -8.26
N VAL A 159 -6.46 -0.21 -7.86
CA VAL A 159 -5.16 0.18 -7.34
C VAL A 159 -5.34 1.07 -6.11
N CYS A 160 -4.30 1.15 -5.31
CA CYS A 160 -4.23 2.10 -4.22
C CYS A 160 -4.03 3.51 -4.76
N ILE A 161 -4.88 4.45 -4.35
CA ILE A 161 -4.82 5.86 -4.73
C ILE A 161 -4.39 6.67 -3.50
N VAL A 162 -3.40 7.54 -3.68
CA VAL A 162 -2.91 8.42 -2.61
C VAL A 162 -3.73 9.70 -2.58
N HIS A 163 -4.15 10.13 -1.40
CA HIS A 163 -4.89 11.38 -1.19
C HIS A 163 -3.94 12.54 -0.97
N LYS A 164 -4.34 13.72 -1.46
CA LYS A 164 -3.69 14.98 -1.16
C LYS A 164 -4.58 15.79 -0.23
N GLY A 165 -4.20 15.83 1.05
CA GLY A 165 -4.95 16.57 2.07
C GLY A 165 -6.20 15.81 2.55
N ALA A 166 -7.26 16.55 2.84
CA ALA A 166 -8.49 16.02 3.42
C ALA A 166 -9.24 15.10 2.44
N TRP A 167 -9.70 13.96 2.96
CA TRP A 167 -10.55 13.01 2.25
C TRP A 167 -11.89 12.89 2.97
N LYS A 168 -12.85 13.71 2.56
CA LYS A 168 -14.18 13.74 3.18
C LYS A 168 -15.05 12.69 2.53
N ALA A 169 -15.71 11.89 3.37
CA ALA A 169 -16.65 10.89 2.93
C ALA A 169 -17.98 11.00 3.69
N GLN A 170 -19.08 10.67 3.03
CA GLN A 170 -20.41 10.66 3.63
C GLN A 170 -21.26 9.52 3.09
N MET A 171 -21.96 8.78 3.95
CA MET A 171 -22.84 7.69 3.55
C MET A 171 -23.93 7.47 4.61
N ASN A 172 -25.19 7.34 4.19
CA ASN A 172 -26.33 7.04 5.08
C ASN A 172 -26.42 7.98 6.31
N GLY A 173 -26.23 9.29 6.10
CA GLY A 173 -26.26 10.30 7.16
C GLY A 173 -25.01 10.38 8.05
N ARG A 174 -24.04 9.47 7.87
CA ARG A 174 -22.73 9.54 8.55
C ARG A 174 -21.74 10.31 7.70
N GLN A 175 -20.83 11.05 8.35
CA GLN A 175 -19.76 11.80 7.70
C GLN A 175 -18.42 11.52 8.40
N THR A 176 -17.33 11.52 7.65
CA THR A 176 -15.96 11.42 8.18
C THR A 176 -15.02 12.33 7.41
N ASN A 177 -14.03 12.84 8.13
CA ASN A 177 -12.89 13.59 7.59
C ASN A 177 -11.63 13.22 8.38
N ASP A 178 -11.46 11.93 8.67
CA ASP A 178 -10.34 11.42 9.45
C ASP A 178 -9.03 11.65 8.68
N ALA A 179 -8.16 12.51 9.24
CA ALA A 179 -6.89 12.90 8.64
C ALA A 179 -5.92 11.72 8.45
N ARG A 180 -6.17 10.58 9.09
CA ARG A 180 -5.39 9.35 8.92
C ARG A 180 -5.66 8.68 7.56
N VAL A 181 -6.77 8.96 6.90
CA VAL A 181 -7.15 8.33 5.61
C VAL A 181 -6.42 9.01 4.46
N LYS A 182 -5.17 8.59 4.20
CA LYS A 182 -4.34 9.13 3.10
C LYS A 182 -4.33 8.24 1.85
N ALA A 183 -5.05 7.12 1.87
CA ALA A 183 -5.17 6.23 0.73
C ALA A 183 -6.40 5.32 0.80
N THR A 184 -6.96 4.99 -0.36
CA THR A 184 -8.07 4.03 -0.56
C THR A 184 -7.91 3.27 -1.89
N CYS A 185 -8.68 2.19 -2.06
CA CYS A 185 -8.68 1.40 -3.29
C CYS A 185 -9.75 1.89 -4.28
N HIS A 186 -9.36 2.18 -5.52
CA HIS A 186 -10.28 2.56 -6.59
C HIS A 186 -9.92 1.92 -7.93
N GLN A 187 -10.93 1.69 -8.76
CA GLN A 187 -10.74 1.19 -10.12
C GLN A 187 -10.09 2.26 -11.00
N ILE A 188 -9.30 1.79 -11.97
CA ILE A 188 -8.75 2.64 -13.01
C ILE A 188 -9.14 2.16 -14.42
N SER A 189 -9.37 3.15 -15.29
CA SER A 189 -9.48 2.98 -16.73
C SER A 189 -8.30 3.67 -17.42
N CYS A 190 -7.85 3.09 -18.53
CA CYS A 190 -6.76 3.64 -19.34
C CYS A 190 -7.23 4.00 -20.76
N SER A 191 -8.53 3.93 -21.01
CA SER A 191 -9.13 4.27 -22.31
C SER A 191 -9.15 5.79 -22.48
N GLY A 192 -8.37 6.30 -23.44
CA GLY A 192 -8.26 7.74 -23.68
C GLY A 192 -7.48 8.51 -22.61
N GLY A 193 -6.56 7.84 -21.90
CA GLY A 193 -5.81 8.39 -20.77
C GLY A 193 -6.15 7.70 -19.46
N LEU A 194 -5.37 7.97 -18.42
CA LEU A 194 -5.60 7.40 -17.09
C LEU A 194 -6.80 8.11 -16.44
N GLN A 195 -7.77 7.33 -15.99
CA GLN A 195 -8.93 7.78 -15.25
C GLN A 195 -9.06 6.94 -13.97
N VAL A 196 -9.35 7.59 -12.85
CA VAL A 196 -9.70 6.95 -11.58
C VAL A 196 -11.22 6.98 -11.45
N ILE A 197 -11.83 5.83 -11.19
CA ILE A 197 -13.28 5.68 -11.06
C ILE A 197 -13.61 5.72 -9.57
N ILE A 198 -14.40 6.71 -9.15
CA ILE A 198 -14.80 6.89 -7.76
C ILE A 198 -16.31 7.05 -7.73
N ASN A 199 -16.98 6.16 -6.97
CA ASN A 199 -18.43 6.07 -6.92
C ASN A 199 -19.07 5.98 -8.31
N GLY A 200 -18.52 5.11 -9.18
CA GLY A 200 -18.97 4.92 -10.56
C GLY A 200 -18.65 6.07 -11.54
N LYS A 201 -18.12 7.20 -11.06
CA LYS A 201 -17.79 8.36 -11.90
C LYS A 201 -16.30 8.37 -12.26
N PRO A 202 -15.95 8.51 -13.55
CA PRO A 202 -14.55 8.65 -13.97
C PRO A 202 -14.01 10.07 -13.71
N PHE A 203 -12.78 10.13 -13.22
CA PHE A 203 -12.02 11.37 -13.03
C PHE A 203 -10.68 11.27 -13.80
N PRO A 204 -10.42 12.18 -14.77
CA PRO A 204 -9.15 12.20 -15.48
C PRO A 204 -7.97 12.41 -14.53
N CYS A 205 -6.91 11.62 -14.69
CA CYS A 205 -5.76 11.62 -13.80
C CYS A 205 -4.44 11.31 -14.54
N ASN A 206 -4.12 12.10 -15.56
CA ASN A 206 -2.93 11.86 -16.38
C ASN A 206 -1.61 12.23 -15.67
N SER A 207 -1.62 13.24 -14.80
CA SER A 207 -0.46 13.67 -14.00
C SER A 207 -0.88 14.63 -12.88
N GLY A 208 -0.09 14.69 -11.82
CA GLY A 208 -0.28 15.69 -10.76
C GLY A 208 -1.45 15.35 -9.84
N VAL A 209 -2.44 16.26 -9.76
CA VAL A 209 -3.55 16.18 -8.80
C VAL A 209 -4.87 16.19 -9.55
N ALA A 210 -5.80 15.31 -9.15
CA ALA A 210 -7.19 15.37 -9.59
C ALA A 210 -8.11 15.75 -8.41
N LYS A 211 -9.03 16.68 -8.66
CA LYS A 211 -10.08 17.06 -7.71
C LYS A 211 -11.24 16.09 -7.82
N ILE A 212 -11.64 15.53 -6.70
CA ILE A 212 -12.73 14.56 -6.60
C ILE A 212 -13.91 15.22 -5.92
N HIS A 213 -15.05 15.15 -6.60
CA HIS A 213 -16.33 15.58 -6.06
C HIS A 213 -17.44 14.68 -6.58
N THR A 214 -18.02 13.92 -5.66
CA THR A 214 -19.24 13.12 -5.84
C THR A 214 -20.21 13.46 -4.72
N ASN A 215 -21.41 12.87 -4.77
CA ASN A 215 -22.34 12.92 -3.63
C ASN A 215 -21.76 12.27 -2.36
N GLN A 216 -20.79 11.36 -2.49
CA GLN A 216 -20.23 10.58 -1.39
C GLN A 216 -18.86 11.08 -0.93
N ILE A 217 -18.03 11.57 -1.86
CA ILE A 217 -16.61 11.86 -1.66
C ILE A 217 -16.28 13.29 -2.08
N GLN A 218 -15.50 13.98 -1.25
CA GLN A 218 -14.88 15.26 -1.59
C GLN A 218 -13.41 15.28 -1.15
N GLY A 219 -12.49 15.52 -2.08
CA GLY A 219 -11.06 15.60 -1.77
C GLY A 219 -10.21 15.74 -3.02
N GLU A 220 -8.90 15.54 -2.87
CA GLU A 220 -7.94 15.53 -3.97
C GLU A 220 -7.11 14.25 -3.93
N ILE A 221 -6.74 13.74 -5.10
CA ILE A 221 -5.87 12.56 -5.23
C ILE A 221 -4.59 12.91 -6.00
N LEU A 222 -3.50 12.24 -5.66
CA LEU A 222 -2.28 12.23 -6.47
C LEU A 222 -2.42 11.19 -7.57
N CYS A 223 -2.31 11.62 -8.82
CA CYS A 223 -2.45 10.73 -9.95
C CYS A 223 -1.31 9.70 -10.00
N PRO A 224 -1.61 8.39 -10.05
CA PRO A 224 -0.57 7.39 -10.18
C PRO A 224 0.07 7.51 -11.55
N ASN A 225 1.33 7.09 -11.66
CA ASN A 225 2.05 7.11 -12.93
C ASN A 225 1.35 6.19 -13.96
N PRO A 226 0.88 6.70 -15.12
CA PRO A 226 0.19 5.88 -16.12
C PRO A 226 1.04 4.70 -16.62
N ASN A 227 2.37 4.87 -16.72
CA ASN A 227 3.28 3.79 -17.12
C ASN A 227 3.28 2.63 -16.13
N GLU A 228 2.91 2.90 -14.89
CA GLU A 228 2.94 1.91 -13.82
C GLU A 228 1.62 1.16 -13.65
N VAL A 229 0.50 1.79 -14.02
CA VAL A 229 -0.84 1.25 -13.78
C VAL A 229 -1.59 0.86 -15.06
N CYS A 230 -1.17 1.37 -16.23
CA CYS A 230 -1.80 1.05 -17.52
C CYS A 230 -1.05 0.01 -18.37
N ARG A 231 0.23 -0.28 -18.09
CA ARG A 231 1.05 -1.15 -18.95
C ARG A 231 0.61 -2.62 -19.03
N ASN A 232 -0.19 -3.11 -18.07
CA ASN A 232 -0.58 -4.52 -17.99
C ASN A 232 -1.98 -4.85 -18.55
N LYS A 233 -2.60 -3.97 -19.34
CA LYS A 233 -3.91 -4.26 -19.97
C LYS A 233 -3.85 -4.49 -21.49
N ARG A 234 -2.66 -4.64 -22.06
CA ARG A 234 -2.48 -5.24 -23.39
C ARG A 234 -2.33 -6.75 -23.22
N LYS A 235 -3.46 -7.45 -23.09
CA LYS A 235 -3.58 -8.86 -23.47
C LYS A 235 -4.78 -8.94 -24.40
#